data_AF-H1KCX7-F1
#
_entry.id   AF-H1KCX7-F1
#
_cell.length_a   1.000
_cell.length_b   1.000
_cell.length_c   1.000
_cell.angle_alpha   90.00
_cell.angle_beta   90.00
_cell.angle_gamma   90.00
#
_symmetry.space_group_name_H-M   'P 1'
#
loop_
_entity.id
_entity.type
_entity.pdbx_description
1 polymer ?
#
loop_
_entity_poly.entity_id
_entity_poly.type
_entity_poly.pdbx_seq_one_letter_code
_entity_poly.pdbx_strand_id
1 'polypeptide(L)' 'MTGTQLAEQIVAERPGMPIILASGYAEVPADPHLNLIRLGKPFAQDTLARAVADAFRQAEDAGKVAFRARAGEA' A
#
# COMPACT_ATOMS: atom_id res chain seq x y z
N MET A 1 13.82 -8.69 13.10
CA MET A 1 13.19 -8.05 11.94
C MET A 1 11.71 -8.37 11.96
N THR A 2 10.85 -7.36 12.06
CA THR A 2 9.38 -7.48 11.98
C THR A 2 8.90 -7.35 10.53
N GLY A 3 7.64 -7.68 10.26
CA GLY A 3 7.05 -7.47 8.93
C GLY A 3 7.05 -6.00 8.49
N THR A 4 6.95 -5.05 9.42
CA THR A 4 7.03 -3.61 9.12
C THR A 4 8.44 -3.15 8.83
N GLN A 5 9.44 -3.61 9.59
CA GLN A 5 10.84 -3.32 9.31
C GLN A 5 11.25 -3.82 7.91
N LEU A 6 10.75 -4.98 7.50
CA LEU A 6 10.96 -5.48 6.14
C LEU A 6 10.23 -4.61 5.10
N ALA A 7 9.00 -4.19 5.37
CA ALA A 7 8.25 -3.32 4.46
C ALA A 7 8.96 -1.98 4.23
N GLU A 8 9.52 -1.38 5.28
CA GLU A 8 10.34 -0.16 5.22
C GLU A 8 11.55 -0.34 4.30
N GLN A 9 12.28 -1.46 4.47
CA GLN A 9 13.42 -1.78 3.61
C GLN A 9 13.02 -1.99 2.15
N ILE A 10 11.91 -2.69 1.89
CA ILE A 10 11.40 -2.91 0.53
C ILE A 10 11.05 -1.58 -0.12
N VAL A 11 10.40 -0.65 0.58
CA VAL A 11 10.04 0.66 0.01
C VAL A 11 11.28 1.50 -0.28
N ALA A 12 12.30 1.43 0.57
CA ALA A 12 13.58 2.11 0.35
C ALA A 12 14.31 1.58 -0.91
N GLU A 13 14.30 0.26 -1.13
CA GLU A 13 14.95 -0.37 -2.28
C GLU A 13 14.10 -0.34 -3.56
N ARG A 14 12.77 -0.38 -3.42
CA ARG A 14 11.78 -0.44 -4.51
C ARG A 14 10.60 0.50 -4.23
N PRO A 15 10.77 1.80 -4.50
CA PRO A 15 9.70 2.77 -4.36
C PRO A 15 8.47 2.36 -5.19
N GLY A 16 7.28 2.44 -4.60
CA GLY A 16 6.02 2.12 -5.26
C GLY A 16 5.66 0.62 -5.31
N MET A 17 6.47 -0.27 -4.72
CA MET A 17 6.10 -1.68 -4.58
C MET A 17 4.84 -1.82 -3.70
N PRO A 18 3.75 -2.44 -4.20
CA PRO A 18 2.58 -2.73 -3.37
C PRO A 18 2.93 -3.78 -2.30
N ILE A 19 2.56 -3.52 -1.05
CA ILE A 19 2.86 -4.42 0.08
C ILE A 19 1.58 -4.69 0.88
N ILE A 20 1.34 -5.97 1.18
CA ILE A 20 0.27 -6.43 2.06
C ILE A 20 0.89 -6.99 3.34
N LEU A 21 0.51 -6.43 4.49
CA LEU A 21 0.93 -6.91 5.81
C LEU A 21 -0.15 -7.83 6.40
N ALA A 22 0.15 -9.13 6.46
CA ALA A 22 -0.73 -10.13 7.02
C ALA A 22 -0.45 -10.36 8.53
N SER A 23 -1.23 -9.76 9.43
CA SER A 23 -1.02 -9.86 10.88
C SER A 23 -2.21 -10.48 11.62
N GLY A 24 -1.93 -11.34 12.60
CA GLY A 24 -2.90 -11.81 13.59
C GLY A 24 -2.84 -11.07 14.92
N TYR A 25 -1.84 -10.19 15.11
CA TYR A 25 -1.68 -9.33 16.28
C TYR A 25 -1.96 -7.88 15.88
N ALA A 26 -2.88 -7.25 16.61
CA ALA A 26 -3.49 -5.95 16.29
C ALA A 26 -2.53 -4.75 16.34
N GLU A 27 -1.28 -4.94 16.71
CA GLU A 27 -0.43 -3.85 17.15
C GLU A 27 0.86 -3.81 16.33
N VAL A 28 0.78 -3.21 15.14
CA VAL A 28 1.93 -2.52 14.60
C VAL A 28 1.49 -1.12 14.19
N PRO A 29 2.14 -0.04 14.65
CA PRO A 29 1.89 1.29 14.11
C PRO A 29 2.18 1.26 12.61
N ALA A 30 1.24 1.69 11.77
CA ALA A 30 1.57 1.96 10.38
C ALA A 30 2.30 3.29 10.39
N ASP A 31 3.49 3.32 9.82
CA ASP A 31 3.99 4.58 9.30
C ASP A 31 2.98 5.04 8.23
N PRO A 32 2.30 6.19 8.41
CA PRO A 32 1.33 6.70 7.45
C PRO A 32 1.93 6.99 6.07
N HIS A 33 3.26 7.01 5.94
CA HIS A 33 3.95 7.17 4.66
C HIS A 33 4.04 5.88 3.85
N LEU A 34 3.79 4.72 4.46
CA LEU A 34 3.79 3.43 3.76
C LEU A 34 2.36 3.11 3.30
N ASN A 35 2.15 3.08 1.98
CA ASN A 35 0.90 2.62 1.35
C ASN A 35 0.73 1.10 1.53
N LEU A 36 0.41 0.68 2.76
CA LEU A 36 0.29 -0.72 3.17
C LEU A 36 -1.16 -1.14 3.30
N ILE A 37 -1.52 -2.24 2.64
CA ILE A 37 -2.78 -2.94 2.92
C ILE A 37 -2.59 -3.90 4.09
N ARG A 38 -3.48 -3.85 5.08
CA ARG A 38 -3.49 -4.77 6.21
C ARG A 38 -4.46 -5.90 5.97
N LEU A 39 -4.01 -7.13 6.21
CA LEU A 39 -4.84 -8.31 6.12
C LEU A 39 -4.83 -9.06 7.46
N GLY A 40 -5.95 -9.00 8.18
CA GLY A 40 -6.12 -9.65 9.48
C GLY A 40 -6.23 -11.17 9.35
N LYS A 41 -5.46 -11.92 10.15
CA LYS A 41 -5.56 -13.40 10.21
C LYS A 41 -6.63 -13.85 11.22
N PRO A 42 -7.33 -14.98 10.98
CA PRO A 42 -7.33 -15.76 9.74
C PRO A 42 -8.14 -15.07 8.63
N PHE A 43 -7.78 -15.32 7.37
CA PHE A 43 -8.50 -14.80 6.20
C PHE A 43 -8.77 -15.91 5.20
N ALA A 44 -9.86 -15.77 4.46
CA ALA A 44 -10.21 -16.66 3.36
C ALA A 44 -9.45 -16.27 2.08
N GLN A 45 -9.40 -17.20 1.13
CA GLN A 45 -8.68 -17.01 -0.14
C GLN A 45 -9.26 -15.86 -0.97
N ASP A 46 -10.58 -15.66 -0.95
CA ASP A 46 -11.24 -14.54 -1.63
C ASP A 46 -10.87 -13.19 -1.00
N THR A 47 -10.69 -13.13 0.32
CA THR A 47 -10.22 -11.92 1.01
C THR A 47 -8.79 -11.59 0.60
N LEU A 48 -7.90 -12.59 0.49
CA LEU A 48 -6.54 -12.38 0.00
C LEU A 48 -6.55 -11.89 -1.45
N ALA A 49 -7.36 -12.49 -2.32
CA ALA A 49 -7.45 -12.09 -3.72
C ALA A 49 -7.89 -10.63 -3.89
N ARG A 50 -8.87 -10.20 -3.08
CA ARG A 50 -9.31 -8.78 -3.05
C ARG A 50 -8.18 -7.86 -2.57
N ALA A 51 -7.50 -8.21 -1.49
CA ALA A 51 -6.39 -7.42 -0.97
C ALA A 51 -5.25 -7.26 -1.99
N VAL A 52 -4.96 -8.29 -2.78
CA VAL A 52 -3.98 -8.21 -3.89
C VAL A 52 -4.45 -7.24 -4.96
N ALA A 53 -5.70 -7.35 -5.43
CA ALA A 53 -6.25 -6.46 -6.44
C ALA A 53 -6.26 -4.99 -5.97
N ASP A 54 -6.60 -4.76 -4.71
CA ASP A 54 -6.62 -3.42 -4.12
C ASP A 54 -5.21 -2.84 -3.99
N ALA A 55 -4.21 -3.64 -3.63
CA ALA A 55 -2.82 -3.19 -3.50
C ALA A 55 -2.28 -2.69 -4.84
N PHE A 56 -2.54 -3.42 -5.92
CA PHE A 56 -2.14 -3.00 -7.26
C PHE A 56 -2.86 -1.73 -7.69
N ARG A 57 -4.18 -1.62 -7.46
CA ARG A 57 -4.95 -0.41 -7.79
C ARG A 57 -4.43 0.83 -7.05
N GLN A 58 -4.13 0.71 -5.76
CA GLN A 58 -3.58 1.81 -4.97
C GLN A 58 -2.21 2.26 -5.48
N ALA A 59 -1.35 1.33 -5.89
CA ALA A 59 -0.05 1.67 -6.46
C ALA A 59 -0.18 2.38 -7.81
N GLU A 60 -1.13 1.97 -8.66
CA GLU A 60 -1.44 2.67 -9.91
C GLU A 60 -1.94 4.10 -9.65
N ASP A 61 -2.85 4.27 -8.67
CA ASP A 61 -3.41 5.57 -8.33
C ASP A 61 -2.39 6.52 -7.70
N ALA A 62 -1.46 6.00 -6.88
CA ALA A 62 -0.37 6.79 -6.30
C ALA A 62 0.58 7.38 -7.37
N GLY A 63 0.68 6.75 -8.54
CA GLY A 63 1.45 7.25 -9.69
C GLY A 63 0.70 8.28 -10.55
N LYS A 64 -0.61 8.48 -10.35
CA LYS A 64 -1.41 9.41 -11.16
C LYS A 64 -1.32 10.82 -10.59
N VAL A 65 -0.76 11.75 -11.36
CA VAL A 65 -0.85 13.19 -11.09
C VAL A 65 -2.05 13.78 -11.84
N ALA A 66 -2.96 14.41 -11.12
CA ALA A 66 -4.10 15.09 -11.74
C ALA A 66 -3.59 16.29 -12.56
N PHE A 67 -3.77 16.24 -13.88
CA PHE A 67 -3.45 17.35 -14.77
C PHE A 67 -4.41 18.51 -14.51
N ARG A 68 -3.93 19.57 -13.85
CA ARG A 68 -4.64 20.85 -13.80
C ARG A 68 -4.25 21.66 -15.02
N ALA A 69 -5.14 21.71 -16.02
CA ALA A 69 -5.01 22.68 -17.10
C ALA A 69 -5.00 24.09 -16.47
N ARG A 70 -3.93 24.87 -16.74
CA ARG A 70 -3.88 26.30 -16.42
C ARG A 70 -5.05 26.95 -17.16
N ALA A 71 -6.11 27.30 -16.42
CA ALA A 71 -7.13 28.20 -16.93
C ALA A 71 -6.44 29.51 -17.34
N GLY A 72 -6.67 29.90 -18.59
CA GLY A 72 -5.89 30.91 -19.29
C GLY A 72 -5.87 32.26 -18.59
N GLU A 73 -4.69 32.89 -18.61
CA GLU A 73 -4.58 34.34 -18.61
C GLU A 73 -4.85 34.80 -20.04
N ALA A 74 -5.98 35.50 -20.22
CA ALA A 74 -6.28 36.34 -21.36
C ALA A 74 -6.50 37.76 -20.85
#